data_AF-M4MB92-F1
#
_entry.id   AF-M4MB92-F1
#
_cell.length_a   1.000
_cell.length_b   1.000
_cell.length_c   1.000
_cell.angle_alpha   90.00
_cell.angle_beta   90.00
_cell.angle_gamma   90.00
#
_symmetry.space_group_name_H-M   'P 1'
#
loop_
_entity.id
_entity.type
_entity.pdbx_description
1 polymer ?
#
loop_
_entity_poly.entity_id
_entity_poly.type
_entity_poly.pdbx_seq_one_letter_code
_entity_poly.pdbx_strand_id
1 'polypeptide(L)'
;LWAQYFNGYNWSVAECPTWDTTYYCEYAKHCNARILTRPEGVGYKASFGDFWYLNDEELLELGKDADIWVYSSNTWGTVYRNKTEILDQFKSVQNEQVYDTQGQGPNAWYEQRLAEYDVVGLDFCEMV
;
A
#
# COMPACT_ATOMS: atom_id res chain seq x y z
N LEU A 1 -0.31 5.76 1.11
CA LEU A 1 -1.01 4.70 0.34
C LEU A 1 -0.49 3.35 0.81
N TRP A 2 -1.36 2.35 0.95
CA TRP A 2 -0.94 0.97 1.13
C TRP A 2 -1.67 0.14 0.08
N ALA A 3 -0.92 -0.43 -0.87
CA ALA A 3 -1.53 -1.12 -2.01
C ALA A 3 -0.57 -2.13 -2.65
N GLN A 4 -1.11 -3.19 -3.21
CA GLN A 4 -0.37 -4.26 -3.90
C GLN A 4 -1.06 -4.61 -5.22
N TYR A 5 -0.27 -4.97 -6.23
CA TYR A 5 -0.79 -5.48 -7.49
C TYR A 5 -0.88 -7.01 -7.51
N PHE A 6 -2.02 -7.53 -7.95
CA PHE A 6 -2.26 -8.95 -8.18
C PHE A 6 -2.48 -9.21 -9.67
N ASN A 7 -1.63 -10.06 -10.26
CA ASN A 7 -1.77 -10.42 -11.67
C ASN A 7 -3.11 -11.13 -11.93
N GLY A 8 -3.85 -10.67 -12.93
CA GLY A 8 -5.20 -11.14 -13.23
C GLY A 8 -6.33 -10.47 -12.45
N TYR A 9 -6.01 -9.60 -11.47
CA TYR A 9 -7.02 -8.91 -10.64
C TYR A 9 -6.84 -7.38 -10.55
N ASN A 10 -5.62 -6.85 -10.64
CA ASN A 10 -5.26 -5.44 -10.42
C ASN A 10 -4.92 -5.10 -8.96
N TRP A 11 -5.23 -3.88 -8.50
CA TRP A 11 -4.69 -3.30 -7.28
C TRP A 11 -5.57 -3.56 -6.07
N SER A 12 -5.08 -4.31 -5.10
CA SER A 12 -5.68 -4.34 -3.77
C SER A 12 -5.16 -3.16 -2.97
N VAL A 13 -6.06 -2.42 -2.33
CA VAL A 13 -5.73 -1.22 -1.53
C VAL A 13 -6.23 -1.40 -0.11
N ALA A 14 -5.55 -0.78 0.84
CA ALA A 14 -5.96 -0.77 2.24
C ALA A 14 -7.35 -0.14 2.46
N GLU A 15 -8.05 -0.64 3.47
CA GLU A 15 -9.37 -0.15 3.86
C GLU A 15 -9.41 0.05 5.39
N CYS A 16 -9.45 1.33 5.81
CA CYS A 16 -9.48 1.76 7.21
C CYS A 16 -10.78 2.52 7.53
N PRO A 17 -11.96 1.86 7.54
CA PRO A 17 -13.22 2.50 7.92
C PRO A 17 -13.22 2.89 9.41
N THR A 18 -12.55 2.10 10.24
CA THR A 18 -12.18 2.43 11.61
C THR A 18 -10.68 2.14 11.82
N TRP A 19 -10.12 2.58 12.94
CA TRP A 19 -8.69 2.41 13.21
C TRP A 19 -8.32 0.97 13.61
N ASP A 20 -9.27 0.20 14.12
CA ASP A 20 -9.11 -1.16 14.68
C ASP A 20 -9.49 -2.29 13.71
N THR A 21 -9.71 -1.99 12.43
CA THR A 21 -10.06 -3.01 11.43
C THR A 21 -8.90 -3.91 11.07
N THR A 22 -7.68 -3.38 11.11
CA THR A 22 -6.46 -4.07 10.68
C THR A 22 -5.23 -3.29 11.15
N TYR A 23 -4.15 -4.01 11.40
CA TYR A 23 -2.88 -3.50 11.94
C TYR A 23 -2.35 -2.21 11.29
N TYR A 24 -2.40 -2.08 9.96
CA TYR A 24 -1.91 -0.88 9.29
C TYR A 24 -2.76 0.36 9.58
N CYS A 25 -4.04 0.19 9.93
CA CYS A 25 -4.91 1.26 10.39
C CYS A 25 -4.59 1.64 11.84
N GLU A 26 -4.25 0.66 12.68
CA GLU A 26 -3.83 0.90 14.05
C GLU A 26 -2.51 1.68 14.09
N TYR A 27 -1.52 1.27 13.30
CA TYR A 27 -0.25 1.98 13.17
C TYR A 27 -0.44 3.39 12.65
N ALA A 28 -1.24 3.57 11.60
CA ALA A 28 -1.52 4.90 11.09
C ALA A 28 -2.18 5.79 12.14
N LYS A 29 -3.13 5.23 12.91
CA LYS A 29 -3.76 5.98 13.99
C LYS A 29 -2.76 6.34 15.10
N HIS A 30 -1.87 5.41 15.47
CA HIS A 30 -0.86 5.60 16.49
C HIS A 30 0.19 6.65 16.08
N CYS A 31 0.67 6.57 14.85
CA CYS A 31 1.71 7.44 14.29
C CYS A 31 1.16 8.73 13.67
N ASN A 32 -0.13 9.05 13.88
CA ASN A 32 -0.80 10.22 13.32
C ASN A 32 -0.70 10.32 11.77
N ALA A 33 -0.66 9.18 11.10
CA ALA A 33 -0.68 9.07 9.65
C ALA A 33 -2.10 8.81 9.14
N ARG A 34 -2.32 9.09 7.85
CA ARG A 34 -3.59 8.82 7.18
C ARG A 34 -3.39 7.77 6.08
N ILE A 35 -4.06 6.63 6.21
CA ILE A 35 -4.16 5.66 5.13
C ILE A 35 -5.20 6.12 4.12
N LEU A 36 -4.81 6.19 2.85
CA LEU A 36 -5.73 6.41 1.74
C LEU A 36 -6.57 5.15 1.58
N THR A 37 -7.87 5.27 1.87
CA THR A 37 -8.84 4.17 1.84
C THR A 37 -9.66 4.23 0.58
N ARG A 38 -9.99 3.06 0.03
CA ARG A 38 -10.92 2.90 -1.08
C ARG A 38 -12.22 3.68 -0.84
N PRO A 39 -12.65 4.56 -1.76
CA PRO A 39 -13.95 5.22 -1.65
C PRO A 39 -15.10 4.22 -1.80
N GLU A 40 -16.24 4.51 -1.17
CA GLU A 40 -17.45 3.70 -1.32
C GLU A 40 -17.89 3.64 -2.80
N GLY A 41 -18.30 2.45 -3.26
CA GLY A 41 -18.74 2.24 -4.64
C GLY A 41 -17.63 2.14 -5.71
N VAL A 42 -16.35 2.30 -5.35
CA VAL A 42 -15.22 2.20 -6.29
C VAL A 42 -14.58 0.81 -6.25
N GLY A 43 -14.18 0.30 -7.41
CA GLY A 43 -13.57 -1.03 -7.57
C GLY A 43 -14.56 -2.19 -7.63
N TYR A 44 -14.01 -3.40 -7.56
CA TYR A 44 -14.79 -4.65 -7.57
C TYR A 44 -14.25 -5.67 -6.57
N LYS A 45 -15.13 -6.55 -6.08
CA LYS A 45 -14.76 -7.63 -5.16
C LYS A 45 -14.53 -8.93 -5.94
N ALA A 46 -13.43 -9.62 -5.67
CA ALA A 46 -13.16 -10.94 -6.26
C ALA A 46 -12.95 -12.01 -5.18
N SER A 47 -13.18 -13.28 -5.53
CA SER A 47 -13.09 -14.41 -4.60
C SER A 47 -11.65 -14.74 -4.17
N PHE A 48 -10.65 -14.34 -4.94
CA PHE A 48 -9.25 -14.51 -4.56
C PHE A 48 -8.90 -13.53 -3.42
N GLY A 49 -8.61 -14.10 -2.24
CA GLY A 49 -8.19 -13.36 -1.05
C GLY A 49 -9.26 -12.49 -0.38
N ASP A 50 -10.50 -12.53 -0.85
CA ASP A 50 -11.63 -11.68 -0.38
C ASP A 50 -11.33 -10.16 -0.43
N PHE A 51 -10.48 -9.73 -1.35
CA PHE A 51 -10.06 -8.32 -1.48
C PHE A 51 -10.96 -7.52 -2.43
N TRP A 52 -10.94 -6.20 -2.22
CA TRP A 52 -11.38 -5.23 -3.21
C TRP A 52 -10.23 -4.87 -4.14
N TYR A 53 -10.53 -4.77 -5.43
CA TYR A 53 -9.57 -4.46 -6.47
C TYR A 53 -9.96 -3.19 -7.21
N LEU A 54 -8.97 -2.34 -7.45
CA LEU A 54 -9.04 -1.14 -8.28
C LEU A 54 -8.32 -1.38 -9.59
N ASN A 55 -8.84 -0.83 -10.68
CA ASN A 55 -8.08 -0.70 -11.93
C ASN A 55 -7.03 0.43 -11.83
N ASP A 56 -6.26 0.63 -12.90
CA ASP A 56 -5.16 1.61 -12.91
C ASP A 56 -5.62 3.05 -12.73
N GLU A 57 -6.73 3.45 -13.36
CA GLU A 57 -7.29 4.81 -13.27
C GLU A 57 -7.86 5.07 -11.86
N GLU A 58 -8.57 4.09 -11.30
CA GLU A 58 -9.12 4.17 -9.95
C GLU A 58 -8.02 4.28 -8.89
N LEU A 59 -6.92 3.52 -9.04
CA LEU A 59 -5.77 3.66 -8.16
C LEU A 59 -5.11 5.02 -8.30
N LEU A 60 -4.93 5.50 -9.54
CA LEU A 60 -4.31 6.80 -9.80
C LEU A 60 -5.11 7.92 -9.14
N GLU A 61 -6.44 7.95 -9.29
CA GLU A 61 -7.28 8.95 -8.64
C GLU A 61 -7.26 8.86 -7.12
N LEU A 62 -7.17 7.64 -6.56
CA LEU A 62 -7.05 7.46 -5.11
C LEU A 62 -5.69 7.94 -4.58
N GLY A 63 -4.61 7.66 -5.30
CA GLY A 63 -3.27 7.57 -4.73
C GLY A 63 -2.22 8.52 -5.28
N LYS A 64 -2.48 9.25 -6.38
CA LYS A 64 -1.47 10.09 -7.05
C LYS A 64 -0.75 11.06 -6.12
N ASP A 65 -1.45 11.62 -5.14
CA ASP A 65 -0.91 12.60 -4.18
C ASP A 65 -0.37 11.96 -2.89
N ALA A 66 -0.27 10.63 -2.81
CA ALA A 66 0.26 9.95 -1.63
C ALA A 66 1.72 10.37 -1.38
N ASP A 67 2.03 10.78 -0.16
CA ASP A 67 3.40 11.10 0.26
C ASP A 67 4.28 9.86 0.27
N ILE A 68 3.73 8.76 0.78
CA ILE A 68 4.39 7.46 0.97
C ILE A 68 3.50 6.36 0.38
N TRP A 69 4.12 5.36 -0.26
CA TRP A 69 3.45 4.15 -0.69
C TRP A 69 4.12 2.91 -0.10
N VAL A 70 3.37 2.21 0.76
CA VAL A 70 3.69 0.85 1.20
C VAL A 70 3.20 -0.18 0.18
N TYR A 71 4.12 -0.80 -0.55
CA TYR A 71 3.83 -1.86 -1.52
C TYR A 71 4.08 -3.23 -0.92
N SER A 72 3.02 -3.97 -0.59
CA SER A 72 3.14 -5.20 0.20
C SER A 72 3.46 -6.46 -0.62
N SER A 73 4.44 -6.40 -1.53
CA SER A 73 4.87 -7.54 -2.36
C SER A 73 6.26 -7.36 -2.95
N ASN A 74 6.98 -8.47 -3.12
CA ASN A 74 8.29 -8.51 -3.80
C ASN A 74 8.25 -8.25 -5.32
N THR A 75 7.10 -7.90 -5.89
CA THR A 75 6.91 -7.76 -7.35
C THR A 75 7.07 -6.33 -7.86
N TRP A 76 7.41 -5.36 -7.00
CA TRP A 76 7.44 -3.93 -7.33
C TRP A 76 8.20 -3.64 -8.63
N GLY A 77 9.43 -4.13 -8.78
CA GLY A 77 10.25 -3.85 -9.97
C GLY A 77 9.63 -4.34 -11.28
N THR A 78 8.89 -5.45 -11.26
CA THR A 78 8.18 -5.94 -12.45
C THR A 78 6.92 -5.13 -12.72
N VAL A 79 6.15 -4.79 -11.68
CA VAL A 79 4.93 -4.00 -11.82
C VAL A 79 5.26 -2.58 -12.30
N TYR A 80 6.30 -1.96 -11.73
CA TYR A 80 6.80 -0.66 -12.14
C TYR A 80 7.12 -0.61 -13.63
N ARG A 81 7.91 -1.58 -14.14
CA ARG A 81 8.24 -1.65 -15.58
C ARG A 81 7.02 -1.81 -16.49
N ASN A 82 6.00 -2.53 -16.03
CA ASN A 82 4.81 -2.80 -16.84
C ASN A 82 3.79 -1.65 -16.81
N LYS A 83 3.86 -0.77 -15.80
CA LYS A 83 2.88 0.29 -15.54
C LYS A 83 3.51 1.67 -15.34
N THR A 84 4.72 1.87 -15.86
CA THR A 84 5.52 3.10 -15.70
C THR A 84 4.70 4.36 -16.02
N GLU A 85 3.93 4.35 -17.10
CA GLU A 85 3.12 5.51 -17.52
C GLU A 85 2.14 6.00 -16.44
N ILE A 86 1.54 5.08 -15.68
CA ILE A 86 0.62 5.42 -14.59
C ILE A 86 1.40 5.70 -13.31
N LEU A 87 2.40 4.88 -12.98
CA LEU A 87 3.11 4.95 -11.71
C LEU A 87 4.02 6.19 -11.59
N ASP A 88 4.57 6.69 -12.69
CA ASP A 88 5.38 7.91 -12.71
C ASP A 88 4.59 9.17 -12.35
N GLN A 89 3.25 9.09 -12.32
CA GLN A 89 2.37 10.18 -11.92
C GLN A 89 2.19 10.27 -10.40
N PHE A 90 2.64 9.27 -9.64
CA PHE A 90 2.50 9.25 -8.18
C PHE A 90 3.62 10.06 -7.53
N LYS A 91 3.25 10.98 -6.63
CA LYS A 91 4.19 11.75 -5.81
C LYS A 91 5.16 10.85 -5.04
N SER A 92 4.67 9.76 -4.45
CA SER A 92 5.51 8.79 -3.72
C SER A 92 6.55 8.11 -4.62
N VAL A 93 6.22 7.86 -5.89
CA VAL A 93 7.17 7.26 -6.85
C VAL A 93 8.22 8.29 -7.26
N GLN A 94 7.79 9.51 -7.61
CA GLN A 94 8.68 10.61 -7.98
C GLN A 94 9.67 10.99 -6.87
N ASN A 95 9.26 10.86 -5.62
CA ASN A 95 10.09 11.17 -4.44
C ASN A 95 10.83 9.96 -3.87
N GLU A 96 10.79 8.81 -4.55
CA GLU A 96 11.43 7.56 -4.10
C GLU A 96 10.94 7.08 -2.72
N GLN A 97 9.69 7.39 -2.35
CA GLN A 97 9.02 7.02 -1.10
C GLN A 97 8.10 5.79 -1.27
N VAL A 98 8.60 4.77 -1.98
CA VAL A 98 7.92 3.48 -2.13
C VAL A 98 8.65 2.41 -1.33
N TYR A 99 7.97 1.83 -0.35
CA TYR A 99 8.53 0.87 0.59
C TYR A 99 7.93 -0.52 0.34
N ASP A 100 8.78 -1.48 0.01
CA ASP A 100 8.38 -2.89 -0.16
C ASP A 100 8.43 -3.64 1.18
N THR A 101 7.32 -4.27 1.55
CA THR A 101 7.19 -5.08 2.79
C THR A 101 7.67 -6.53 2.66
N GLN A 102 8.29 -6.92 1.54
CA GLN A 102 8.93 -8.23 1.35
C GLN A 102 10.43 -8.15 1.04
N GLY A 103 11.01 -6.97 1.21
CA GLY A 103 12.44 -6.79 1.32
C GLY A 103 13.27 -6.86 0.03
N GLN A 104 12.73 -6.44 -1.12
CA GLN A 104 13.51 -6.22 -2.33
C GLN A 104 13.83 -4.72 -2.52
N GLY A 105 14.86 -4.22 -1.84
CA GLY A 105 15.38 -2.86 -1.97
C GLY A 105 16.32 -2.47 -0.82
N PRO A 106 17.09 -1.37 -0.92
CA PRO A 106 17.95 -0.90 0.19
C PRO A 106 17.16 -0.51 1.46
N ASN A 107 15.83 -0.41 1.37
CA ASN A 107 14.90 -0.02 2.45
C ASN A 107 13.86 -1.12 2.76
N ALA A 108 14.27 -2.39 2.76
CA ALA A 108 13.41 -3.57 2.95
C ALA A 108 12.59 -3.58 4.27
N TRP A 109 11.25 -3.69 4.21
CA TRP A 109 10.37 -3.87 5.38
C TRP A 109 10.07 -5.36 5.64
N TYR A 110 10.27 -5.73 6.91
CA TYR A 110 10.34 -7.05 7.56
C TYR A 110 9.06 -7.91 7.61
N GLU A 111 9.23 -9.17 7.21
CA GLU A 111 8.32 -10.32 7.24
C GLU A 111 8.02 -10.93 8.65
N GLN A 112 7.98 -10.16 9.74
CA GLN A 112 7.75 -10.71 11.09
C GLN A 112 6.60 -10.08 11.90
N ARG A 113 5.54 -9.61 11.22
CA ARG A 113 4.33 -9.01 11.82
C ARG A 113 3.71 -9.79 12.99
N LEU A 114 3.81 -11.12 13.02
CA LEU A 114 3.22 -11.94 14.09
C LEU A 114 4.13 -12.11 15.33
N ALA A 115 5.43 -11.84 15.20
CA ALA A 115 6.39 -11.95 16.30
C ALA A 115 6.77 -10.58 16.89
N GLU A 116 6.70 -9.50 16.09
CA GLU A 116 7.25 -8.18 16.47
C GLU A 116 6.30 -7.01 16.09
N TYR A 117 5.03 -7.09 16.50
CA TYR A 117 4.00 -6.06 16.22
C TYR A 117 4.45 -4.63 16.57
N ASP A 118 5.01 -4.44 17.77
CA ASP A 118 5.43 -3.12 18.27
C ASP A 118 6.62 -2.56 17.49
N VAL A 119 7.55 -3.40 17.03
CA VAL A 119 8.69 -2.99 16.20
C VAL A 119 8.20 -2.46 14.87
N VAL A 120 7.25 -3.16 14.25
CA VAL A 120 6.64 -2.71 13.00
C VAL A 120 5.88 -1.39 13.17
N GLY A 121 5.22 -1.19 14.31
CA GLY A 121 4.58 0.08 14.64
C GLY A 121 5.57 1.24 14.80
N LEU A 122 6.71 1.00 15.45
CA LEU A 122 7.79 1.99 15.60
C LEU A 122 8.40 2.37 14.25
N ASP A 123 8.74 1.37 13.41
CA ASP A 123 9.29 1.62 12.08
C ASP A 123 8.29 2.41 11.20
N PHE A 124 7.00 2.10 11.30
CA PHE A 124 5.97 2.85 10.60
C PHE A 124 5.94 4.31 11.05
N CYS A 125 6.10 4.59 12.34
CA CYS A 125 6.18 5.96 12.86
C CYS A 125 7.42 6.73 12.39
N GLU A 126 8.55 6.06 12.14
CA GLU A 126 9.75 6.72 11.61
C GLU A 126 9.62 7.07 10.12
N MET A 127 8.79 6.32 9.39
CA MET A 127 8.54 6.51 7.96
C MET A 127 7.61 7.70 7.68
N VAL A 128 6.58 7.93 8.51
CA VAL A 128 5.43 8.83 8.23
C VAL A 128 5.53 10.25 8.78
#